data_AF-A0A831NTE6-F1
#
_entry.id   AF-A0A831NTE6-F1
#
_cell.length_a   1.000
_cell.length_b   1.000
_cell.length_c   1.000
_cell.angle_alpha   90.00
_cell.angle_beta   90.00
_cell.angle_gamma   90.00
#
_symmetry.space_group_name_H-M   'P 1'
#
loop_
_entity.id
_entity.type
_entity.pdbx_description
1 polymer ?
#
loop_
_entity_poly.entity_id
_entity_poly.type
_entity_poly.pdbx_seq_one_letter_code
_entity_poly.pdbx_strand_id
1 'polypeptide(L)'
;MMEDISDFVERGDFGSALDLALRIKEPLPRLEALSYIYLYVEEAKYMEAVLGRMLETVDSLKEPLEKARALALIGYTLLASGDSKGDYFFKKAYQLVKSIDPALWRADGYGYLAYYMALSGKYSDAFYYYNVSYESAISSS
;
A
#
# COMPACT_ATOMS: atom_id res chain seq x y z
N MET A 1 18.12 8.61 2.05
CA MET A 1 17.50 7.67 1.09
C MET A 1 16.12 8.12 0.66
N MET A 2 15.13 8.24 1.55
CA MET A 2 13.83 8.81 1.13
C MET A 2 13.95 10.27 0.68
N GLU A 3 14.75 11.08 1.36
CA GLU A 3 15.07 12.47 0.97
C GLU A 3 15.71 12.53 -0.43
N ASP A 4 16.68 11.66 -0.70
CA ASP A 4 17.31 11.59 -2.03
C ASP A 4 16.30 11.17 -3.12
N ILE A 5 15.36 10.26 -2.80
CA ILE A 5 14.29 9.85 -3.72
C ILE A 5 13.35 11.02 -4.00
N SER A 6 12.96 11.80 -2.98
CA SER A 6 12.13 12.99 -3.18
C SER A 6 12.84 14.03 -4.03
N ASP A 7 14.12 14.28 -3.80
CA ASP A 7 14.92 15.21 -4.59
C ASP A 7 14.97 14.83 -6.08
N PHE A 8 15.12 13.53 -6.39
CA PHE A 8 15.07 13.05 -7.77
C PHE A 8 13.69 13.23 -8.39
N VAL A 9 12.62 12.90 -7.66
CA VAL A 9 11.23 13.07 -8.12
C VAL A 9 10.94 14.55 -8.41
N GLU A 10 11.32 15.47 -7.53
CA GLU A 10 11.11 16.91 -7.70
C GLU A 10 11.83 17.48 -8.92
N ARG A 11 12.96 16.89 -9.30
CA ARG A 11 13.72 17.25 -10.51
C ARG A 11 13.23 16.54 -11.77
N GLY A 12 12.25 15.65 -11.66
CA GLY A 12 11.74 14.81 -12.76
C GLY A 12 12.67 13.65 -13.15
N ASP A 13 13.71 13.36 -12.36
CA ASP A 13 14.60 12.23 -12.59
C ASP A 13 14.01 10.93 -12.00
N PHE A 14 12.90 10.48 -12.58
CA PHE A 14 12.20 9.27 -12.15
C PHE A 14 13.03 8.00 -12.31
N GLY A 15 14.01 8.00 -13.22
CA GLY A 15 14.94 6.88 -13.41
C GLY A 15 15.82 6.67 -12.18
N SER A 16 16.48 7.72 -11.72
CA SER A 16 17.31 7.68 -10.50
C SER A 16 16.48 7.42 -9.25
N ALA A 17 15.29 8.03 -9.15
CA ALA A 17 14.37 7.78 -8.04
C ALA A 17 14.00 6.29 -7.95
N LEU A 18 13.63 5.67 -9.09
CA LEU A 18 13.28 4.26 -9.15
C LEU A 18 14.47 3.35 -8.82
N ASP A 19 15.65 3.62 -9.38
CA ASP A 19 16.86 2.85 -9.06
C ASP A 19 17.18 2.89 -7.56
N LEU A 20 17.06 4.07 -6.93
CA LEU A 20 17.32 4.21 -5.51
C LEU A 20 16.27 3.51 -4.64
N ALA A 21 14.98 3.60 -5.00
CA ALA A 21 13.92 2.85 -4.33
C ALA A 21 14.16 1.33 -4.40
N LEU A 22 14.63 0.81 -5.53
CA LEU A 22 14.90 -0.62 -5.72
C LEU A 22 16.10 -1.13 -4.91
N ARG A 23 16.99 -0.26 -4.43
CA ARG A 23 18.09 -0.61 -3.53
C ARG A 23 17.65 -0.80 -2.07
N ILE A 24 16.44 -0.38 -1.72
CA ILE A 24 15.88 -0.60 -0.38
C ILE A 24 15.63 -2.10 -0.19
N LYS A 25 16.32 -2.70 0.78
CA LYS A 25 16.25 -4.16 1.03
C LYS A 25 14.90 -4.58 1.59
N GLU A 26 14.41 -3.83 2.58
CA GLU A 26 13.16 -4.16 3.26
C GLU A 26 11.96 -3.96 2.31
N PRO A 27 11.08 -4.96 2.12
CA PRO A 27 9.99 -4.87 1.15
C PRO A 27 9.02 -3.73 1.41
N LEU A 28 8.57 -3.53 2.66
CA LEU A 28 7.59 -2.46 2.96
C LEU A 28 8.18 -1.05 2.77
N PRO A 29 9.36 -0.70 3.32
CA PRO A 29 10.00 0.58 3.03
C PRO A 29 10.26 0.82 1.54
N ARG A 30 10.58 -0.24 0.78
CA ARG A 30 10.71 -0.15 -0.67
C ARG A 30 9.38 0.15 -1.34
N LEU A 31 8.30 -0.50 -0.91
CA LEU A 31 6.96 -0.25 -1.44
C LEU A 31 6.47 1.17 -1.13
N GLU A 32 6.79 1.69 0.06
CA GLU A 32 6.51 3.09 0.43
C GLU A 32 7.25 4.08 -0.48
N ALA A 33 8.52 3.82 -0.78
CA ALA A 33 9.30 4.62 -1.72
C ALA A 33 8.73 4.57 -3.15
N LEU A 34 8.37 3.37 -3.63
CA LEU A 34 7.75 3.19 -4.95
C LEU A 34 6.38 3.88 -5.02
N SER A 35 5.58 3.79 -3.95
CA SER A 35 4.31 4.51 -3.84
C SER A 35 4.53 6.01 -3.94
N TYR A 36 5.52 6.57 -3.24
CA TYR A 36 5.86 7.98 -3.34
C TYR A 36 6.15 8.38 -4.79
N ILE A 37 7.03 7.64 -5.48
CA ILE A 37 7.36 7.91 -6.89
C ILE A 37 6.10 7.86 -7.77
N TYR A 38 5.24 6.85 -7.58
CA TYR A 38 4.01 6.68 -8.37
C TYR A 38 3.05 7.88 -8.23
N LEU A 39 2.94 8.47 -7.04
CA LEU A 39 2.06 9.61 -6.79
C LEU A 39 2.44 10.88 -7.57
N TYR A 40 3.70 11.02 -7.99
CA TYR A 40 4.22 12.24 -8.60
C TYR A 40 4.67 12.06 -10.06
N VAL A 41 4.74 10.83 -10.56
CA VAL A 41 5.13 10.58 -11.95
C VAL A 41 3.93 10.69 -12.88
N GLU A 42 4.02 11.51 -13.92
CA GLU A 42 2.93 11.70 -14.90
C GLU A 42 3.12 10.86 -16.17
N GLU A 43 4.35 10.46 -16.46
CA GLU A 43 4.67 9.69 -17.65
C GLU A 43 4.21 8.23 -17.51
N ALA A 44 3.30 7.80 -18.39
CA ALA A 44 2.72 6.46 -18.39
C ALA A 44 3.75 5.33 -18.33
N LYS A 45 4.88 5.46 -19.04
CA LYS A 45 5.96 4.46 -19.06
C LYS A 45 6.55 4.21 -17.66
N TYR A 46 6.67 5.26 -16.85
CA TYR A 46 7.20 5.16 -15.49
C TYR A 46 6.11 4.72 -14.52
N MET A 47 4.86 5.17 -14.69
CA MET A 47 3.74 4.62 -13.92
C MET A 47 3.66 3.09 -14.05
N GLU A 48 3.69 2.57 -15.28
CA GLU A 48 3.64 1.13 -15.54
C GLU A 48 4.84 0.39 -14.91
N ALA A 49 6.05 0.93 -15.08
CA ALA A 49 7.26 0.35 -14.49
C ALA A 49 7.20 0.33 -12.95
N VAL A 50 6.81 1.44 -12.32
CA VAL A 50 6.72 1.57 -10.87
C VAL A 50 5.64 0.63 -10.31
N LEU A 51 4.45 0.59 -10.92
CA LEU A 51 3.40 -0.33 -10.51
C LEU A 51 3.86 -1.80 -10.63
N GLY A 52 4.56 -2.16 -11.70
CA GLY A 52 5.16 -3.49 -11.86
C GLY A 52 6.06 -3.86 -10.67
N ARG A 53 6.95 -2.94 -10.26
CA ARG A 53 7.84 -3.13 -9.11
C ARG A 53 7.10 -3.16 -7.77
N MET A 54 6.03 -2.38 -7.63
CA MET A 54 5.16 -2.44 -6.45
C MET A 54 4.55 -3.84 -6.33
N LEU A 55 4.01 -4.39 -7.42
CA LEU A 55 3.41 -5.73 -7.45
C LEU A 55 4.44 -6.84 -7.16
N GLU A 56 5.63 -6.77 -7.76
CA GLU A 56 6.74 -7.69 -7.44
C GLU A 56 7.10 -7.65 -5.95
N THR A 57 7.10 -6.44 -5.35
CA THR A 57 7.37 -6.27 -3.92
C THR A 57 6.28 -6.94 -3.08
N VAL A 58 5.01 -6.79 -3.44
CA VAL A 58 3.89 -7.49 -2.79
C VAL A 58 4.00 -9.01 -2.92
N ASP A 59 4.47 -9.51 -4.06
CA ASP A 59 4.64 -10.95 -4.27
C ASP A 59 5.85 -11.54 -3.53
N SER A 60 6.84 -10.72 -3.18
CA SER A 60 7.96 -11.14 -2.34
C SER A 60 7.62 -11.29 -0.85
N LEU A 61 6.51 -10.66 -0.40
CA LEU A 61 6.06 -10.74 0.99
C LEU A 61 5.49 -12.13 1.30
N LYS A 62 5.98 -12.73 2.39
CA LYS A 62 5.57 -14.06 2.85
C LYS A 62 4.39 -13.99 3.81
N GLU A 63 4.42 -13.03 4.73
CA GLU A 63 3.42 -12.93 5.79
C GLU A 63 2.10 -12.37 5.23
N PRO A 64 0.96 -13.08 5.42
CA PRO A 64 -0.34 -12.64 4.92
C PRO A 64 -0.74 -11.23 5.39
N LEU A 65 -0.42 -10.90 6.64
CA LEU A 65 -0.70 -9.58 7.21
C LEU A 65 0.07 -8.46 6.50
N GLU A 66 1.37 -8.67 6.26
CA GLU A 66 2.20 -7.70 5.53
C GLU A 66 1.76 -7.59 4.07
N LYS A 67 1.43 -8.71 3.43
CA LYS A 67 0.92 -8.72 2.05
C LYS A 67 -0.42 -7.99 1.95
N ALA A 68 -1.30 -8.11 2.95
CA ALA A 68 -2.55 -7.36 3.01
C ALA A 68 -2.32 -5.86 3.19
N ARG A 69 -1.42 -5.47 4.11
CA ARG A 69 -1.01 -4.07 4.30
C ARG A 69 -0.44 -3.48 3.01
N ALA A 70 0.41 -4.23 2.33
CA ALA A 70 1.03 -3.82 1.08
C ALA A 70 0.01 -3.65 -0.05
N LEU A 71 -0.95 -4.58 -0.20
CA LEU A 71 -2.07 -4.44 -1.14
C LEU A 71 -2.92 -3.20 -0.83
N ALA A 72 -3.18 -2.90 0.44
CA ALA A 72 -3.92 -1.70 0.84
C ALA A 72 -3.14 -0.41 0.51
N LEU A 73 -1.81 -0.41 0.70
CA LEU A 73 -0.94 0.69 0.28
C LEU A 73 -1.05 0.93 -1.23
N ILE A 74 -0.95 -0.11 -2.07
CA ILE A 74 -1.15 0.02 -3.54
C ILE A 74 -2.54 0.58 -3.84
N GLY A 75 -3.57 0.11 -3.15
CA GLY A 75 -4.94 0.60 -3.30
C GLY A 75 -5.05 2.10 -3.07
N TYR A 76 -4.43 2.59 -1.99
CA TYR A 76 -4.31 4.02 -1.72
C TYR A 76 -3.53 4.74 -2.82
N THR A 77 -2.35 4.27 -3.18
CA THR A 77 -1.48 4.93 -4.16
C THR A 77 -2.21 5.19 -5.48
N LEU A 78 -2.90 4.15 -5.98
CA LEU A 78 -3.65 4.24 -7.23
C LEU A 78 -4.85 5.18 -7.12
N LEU A 79 -5.65 5.12 -6.05
CA LEU A 79 -6.77 6.05 -5.92
C LEU A 79 -6.31 7.50 -5.75
N ALA A 80 -5.23 7.73 -4.99
CA ALA A 80 -4.68 9.06 -4.76
C ALA A 80 -4.08 9.68 -6.05
N SER A 81 -3.63 8.85 -7.00
CA SER A 81 -3.24 9.31 -8.34
C SER A 81 -4.39 9.35 -9.35
N GLY A 82 -5.63 9.09 -8.93
CA GLY A 82 -6.82 9.07 -9.79
C GLY A 82 -7.10 7.78 -10.57
N ASP A 83 -6.34 6.70 -10.34
CA ASP A 83 -6.59 5.39 -10.94
C ASP A 83 -7.59 4.57 -10.09
N SER A 84 -8.82 4.46 -10.61
CA SER A 84 -9.91 3.66 -10.01
C SER A 84 -9.57 2.19 -9.74
N LYS A 85 -8.51 1.64 -10.35
CA LYS A 85 -8.04 0.27 -10.04
C LYS A 85 -7.62 0.11 -8.59
N GLY A 86 -7.37 1.19 -7.84
CA GLY A 86 -7.09 1.10 -6.41
C GLY A 86 -8.15 0.33 -5.61
N ASP A 87 -9.42 0.41 -6.01
CA ASP A 87 -10.51 -0.36 -5.38
C ASP A 87 -10.34 -1.89 -5.51
N TYR A 88 -9.77 -2.35 -6.62
CA TYR A 88 -9.44 -3.77 -6.80
C TYR A 88 -8.42 -4.25 -5.77
N PHE A 89 -7.42 -3.42 -5.47
CA PHE A 89 -6.38 -3.75 -4.49
C PHE A 89 -6.91 -3.70 -3.06
N PHE A 90 -7.78 -2.74 -2.73
CA PHE A 90 -8.49 -2.76 -1.45
C PHE A 90 -9.34 -4.01 -1.27
N LYS A 91 -10.06 -4.44 -2.31
CA LYS A 91 -10.83 -5.68 -2.27
C LYS A 91 -9.93 -6.89 -2.05
N LYS A 92 -8.77 -6.96 -2.72
CA LYS A 92 -7.78 -8.04 -2.50
C LYS A 92 -7.23 -8.04 -1.08
N ALA A 93 -6.83 -6.87 -0.56
CA ALA A 93 -6.35 -6.71 0.80
C ALA A 93 -7.40 -7.23 1.80
N TYR A 94 -8.66 -6.81 1.66
CA TYR A 94 -9.76 -7.29 2.49
C TYR A 94 -9.94 -8.82 2.47
N GLN A 95 -9.91 -9.45 1.28
CA GLN A 95 -10.04 -10.91 1.19
C GLN A 95 -8.90 -11.63 1.92
N LEU A 96 -7.67 -11.09 1.82
CA LEU A 96 -6.53 -11.66 2.52
C LEU A 96 -6.67 -11.47 4.03
N VAL A 97 -7.00 -10.25 4.52
CA VAL A 97 -7.25 -9.99 5.94
C VAL A 97 -8.29 -10.95 6.52
N LYS A 98 -9.40 -11.16 5.80
CA LYS A 98 -10.48 -12.06 6.24
C LYS A 98 -10.00 -13.50 6.49
N SER A 99 -8.97 -13.94 5.77
CA SER A 99 -8.40 -15.29 5.91
C SER A 99 -7.30 -15.42 6.97
N ILE A 100 -6.89 -14.32 7.60
CA ILE A 100 -5.83 -14.34 8.61
C ILE A 100 -6.36 -14.88 9.92
N ASP A 101 -5.63 -15.81 10.51
CA ASP A 101 -5.71 -16.19 11.92
C ASP A 101 -4.32 -15.99 12.56
N PRO A 102 -4.24 -15.59 13.84
CA PRO A 102 -5.33 -15.42 14.80
C PRO A 102 -6.13 -14.12 14.65
N ALA A 103 -7.26 -14.03 15.36
CA ALA A 103 -8.18 -12.90 15.32
C ALA A 103 -7.52 -11.53 15.60
N LEU A 104 -6.49 -11.49 16.47
CA LEU A 104 -5.74 -10.28 16.75
C LEU A 104 -4.98 -9.76 15.51
N TRP A 105 -4.35 -10.65 14.75
CA TRP A 105 -3.67 -10.25 13.50
C TRP A 105 -4.66 -9.86 12.40
N ARG A 106 -5.83 -10.49 12.38
CA ARG A 106 -6.93 -10.07 11.51
C ARG A 106 -7.43 -8.66 11.87
N ALA A 107 -7.52 -8.34 13.16
CA ALA A 107 -7.84 -7.00 13.64
C ALA A 107 -6.82 -5.96 13.14
N ASP A 108 -5.52 -6.25 13.25
CA ASP A 108 -4.45 -5.40 12.70
C ASP A 108 -4.62 -5.18 11.19
N GLY A 109 -4.93 -6.25 10.46
CA GLY A 109 -5.19 -6.19 9.02
C GLY A 109 -6.33 -5.24 8.65
N TYR A 110 -7.44 -5.28 9.40
CA TYR A 110 -8.54 -4.33 9.20
C TYR A 110 -8.13 -2.89 9.54
N GLY A 111 -7.28 -2.69 10.55
CA GLY A 111 -6.73 -1.38 10.89
C GLY A 111 -5.88 -0.79 9.76
N TYR A 112 -5.01 -1.59 9.15
CA TYR A 112 -4.23 -1.16 7.98
C TYR A 112 -5.12 -0.84 6.77
N LEU A 113 -6.14 -1.66 6.52
CA LEU A 113 -7.10 -1.42 5.45
C LEU A 113 -7.81 -0.07 5.63
N ALA A 114 -8.33 0.16 6.84
CA ALA A 114 -9.02 1.38 7.20
C ALA A 114 -8.12 2.62 7.07
N TYR A 115 -6.87 2.53 7.51
CA TYR A 115 -5.89 3.61 7.40
C TYR A 115 -5.68 4.06 5.95
N TYR A 116 -5.40 3.13 5.04
CA TYR A 116 -5.17 3.48 3.63
C TYR A 116 -6.46 3.89 2.90
N MET A 117 -7.62 3.36 3.30
CA MET A 117 -8.92 3.86 2.83
C MET A 117 -9.16 5.31 3.26
N ALA A 118 -8.78 5.69 4.48
CA ALA A 118 -8.89 7.07 4.94
C ALA A 118 -7.97 8.02 4.14
N LEU A 119 -6.73 7.61 3.89
CA LEU A 119 -5.78 8.39 3.08
C LEU A 119 -6.24 8.59 1.62
N SER A 120 -7.06 7.67 1.09
CA SER A 120 -7.66 7.78 -0.25
C SER A 120 -9.02 8.49 -0.26
N GLY A 121 -9.45 9.09 0.86
CA GLY A 121 -10.71 9.83 0.96
C GLY A 121 -11.96 8.96 1.14
N LYS A 122 -11.82 7.64 1.30
CA LYS A 122 -12.93 6.70 1.50
C LYS A 122 -13.34 6.64 2.98
N TYR A 123 -13.72 7.79 3.55
CA TYR A 123 -13.92 7.92 5.00
C TYR A 123 -14.99 7.00 5.57
N SER A 124 -16.10 6.77 4.85
CA SER A 124 -17.15 5.85 5.30
C SER A 124 -16.66 4.40 5.38
N ASP A 125 -15.92 3.94 4.36
CA ASP A 125 -15.32 2.60 4.34
C ASP A 125 -14.27 2.47 5.45
N ALA A 126 -13.41 3.49 5.61
CA ALA A 126 -12.40 3.53 6.65
C ALA A 126 -13.01 3.45 8.05
N PHE A 127 -14.04 4.26 8.34
CA PHE A 127 -14.73 4.23 9.62
C PHE A 127 -15.35 2.85 9.89
N TYR A 128 -15.97 2.22 8.89
CA TYR A 128 -16.50 0.87 9.01
C TYR A 128 -15.40 -0.13 9.38
N TYR A 129 -14.28 -0.17 8.66
CA TYR A 129 -13.22 -1.15 8.93
C TYR A 129 -12.44 -0.88 10.22
N TYR A 130 -12.35 0.38 10.69
CA TYR A 130 -11.83 0.66 12.03
C TYR A 130 -12.71 0.04 13.12
N ASN A 131 -14.04 0.10 12.98
CA ASN A 131 -14.95 -0.56 13.92
C ASN A 131 -14.82 -2.09 13.85
N VAL A 132 -14.74 -2.67 12.65
CA VAL A 132 -14.51 -4.12 12.48
C VAL A 132 -13.18 -4.56 13.10
N SER A 133 -12.13 -3.76 12.96
CA SER A 133 -10.83 -3.98 13.62
C SER A 133 -10.98 -3.99 15.14
N TYR A 134 -11.61 -2.97 15.71
CA TYR A 134 -11.86 -2.87 17.15
C TYR A 134 -12.68 -4.06 17.68
N GLU A 135 -13.80 -4.39 17.05
CA GLU A 135 -14.65 -5.53 17.44
C GLU A 135 -13.90 -6.86 17.36
N SER A 136 -13.07 -7.05 16.34
CA SER A 136 -12.24 -8.26 16.18
C SER A 136 -11.18 -8.38 17.29
N ALA A 137 -10.61 -7.26 17.73
CA ALA A 137 -9.63 -7.25 18.81
C ALA A 137 -10.28 -7.59 20.17
N ILE A 138 -11.40 -6.95 20.52
CA ILE A 138 -12.05 -7.17 21.82
C ILE A 138 -12.69 -8.56 21.94
N SER A 139 -13.15 -9.15 20.83
CA SER A 139 -13.72 -10.51 20.81
C SER A 139 -12.65 -11.61 20.81
N SER A 140 -11.37 -11.24 20.66
CA SER A 140 -10.22 -12.16 20.73
C SER A 140 -9.62 -12.31 22.14
N SER A 141 -10.13 -11.54 23.11
CA SER A 141 -9.76 -11.57 24.54
C SER A 141 -10.60 -12.56 25.32
#